data_AF-A0A920JDC8-F1
#
_entry.id   AF-A0A920JDC8-F1
#
_cell.length_a   1.000
_cell.length_b   1.000
_cell.length_c   1.000
_cell.angle_alpha   90.00
_cell.angle_beta   90.00
_cell.angle_gamma   90.00
#
_symmetry.space_group_name_H-M   'P 1'
#
loop_
_entity.id
_entity.type
_entity.pdbx_description
1 polymer ?
#
loop_
_entity_poly.entity_id
_entity_poly.type
_entity_poly.pdbx_seq_one_letter_code
_entity_poly.pdbx_strand_id
1 'polypeptide(L)' 'MNNRYVNIFIVFFFSGTIVSLTFRLIDNILFRNSEFSLQTWSYSNLAIFSIALVILYLWIKKSKA' A
#
# COMPACT_ATOMS: atom_id res chain seq x y z
N MET A 1 -18.41 18.83 8.87
CA MET A 1 -18.43 17.75 7.84
C MET A 1 -17.39 16.68 8.17
N ASN A 2 -17.53 15.97 9.29
CA ASN A 2 -16.54 14.97 9.72
C ASN A 2 -17.01 13.56 9.32
N ASN A 3 -16.97 13.26 8.01
CA ASN A 3 -17.47 11.99 7.52
C ASN A 3 -16.40 10.91 7.65
N ARG A 4 -16.48 10.12 8.72
CA ARG A 4 -15.53 9.06 9.08
C ARG A 4 -15.22 8.11 7.92
N TYR A 5 -16.23 7.82 7.10
CA TYR A 5 -16.10 6.95 5.92
C TYR A 5 -15.20 7.55 4.83
N VAL A 6 -15.28 8.86 4.62
CA VAL A 6 -14.41 9.58 3.67
C VAL A 6 -12.96 9.53 4.14
N ASN A 7 -12.73 9.67 5.45
CA ASN A 7 -11.38 9.63 6.00
C ASN A 7 -10.75 8.22 5.88
N ILE A 8 -11.53 7.17 6.15
CA ILE A 8 -11.11 5.77 5.93
C ILE A 8 -10.77 5.54 4.44
N PHE A 9 -11.61 6.02 3.52
CA PHE A 9 -11.36 5.89 2.10
C PHE A 9 -10.07 6.60 1.65
N ILE A 10 -9.84 7.82 2.11
CA ILE A 10 -8.62 8.59 1.83
C ILE A 10 -7.40 7.81 2.31
N VAL A 11 -7.39 7.36 3.57
CA VAL A 11 -6.24 6.63 4.13
C VAL A 11 -5.98 5.32 3.39
N PHE A 12 -7.03 4.59 3.01
CA PHE A 12 -6.90 3.36 2.23
C PHE A 12 -6.32 3.61 0.83
N PHE A 13 -6.82 4.65 0.15
CA PHE A 13 -6.36 5.00 -1.20
C PHE A 13 -4.89 5.44 -1.19
N PHE A 14 -4.50 6.30 -0.24
CA PHE A 14 -3.13 6.76 -0.12
C PHE A 14 -2.18 5.67 0.34
N SER A 15 -2.60 4.74 1.22
CA SER A 15 -1.75 3.64 1.64
C SER A 15 -1.41 2.70 0.48
N GLY A 16 -2.38 2.34 -0.37
CA GLY A 16 -2.12 1.54 -1.57
C GLY A 16 -1.16 2.24 -2.55
N THR A 17 -1.34 3.54 -2.74
CA THR A 17 -0.47 4.35 -3.62
C THR A 17 0.97 4.40 -3.11
N ILE A 18 1.16 4.62 -1.80
CA ILE A 18 2.49 4.64 -1.17
C ILE A 18 3.16 3.27 -1.30
N VAL A 19 2.46 2.18 -1.01
CA VAL A 19 3.03 0.83 -1.10
C VAL A 19 3.41 0.49 -2.55
N SER A 20 2.59 0.86 -3.52
CA SER A 20 2.91 0.71 -4.96
C SER A 20 4.16 1.49 -5.37
N LEU A 21 4.33 2.71 -4.85
CA LEU A 21 5.52 3.52 -5.10
C LEU A 21 6.76 2.89 -4.47
N THR A 22 6.64 2.40 -3.25
CA THR A 22 7.71 1.68 -2.55
C THR A 22 8.13 0.43 -3.30
N PHE A 23 7.19 -0.35 -3.82
CA PHE A 23 7.50 -1.54 -4.63
C PHE A 23 8.28 -1.18 -5.90
N ARG A 24 7.91 -0.09 -6.58
CA ARG A 24 8.66 0.43 -7.74
C ARG A 24 10.07 0.89 -7.37
N LEU A 25 10.22 1.55 -6.23
CA LEU A 25 11.53 1.97 -5.73
C LEU A 25 12.41 0.77 -5.37
N ILE A 26 11.82 -0.24 -4.73
CA ILE A 26 12.51 -1.50 -4.40
C ILE A 26 12.94 -2.22 -5.68
N ASP A 27 12.07 -2.32 -6.69
CA ASP A 27 12.41 -2.89 -8.00
C ASP A 27 13.59 -2.16 -8.65
N ASN A 28 13.57 -0.83 -8.63
CA ASN A 28 14.63 -0.03 -9.24
C ASN A 28 15.97 -0.10 -8.48
N ILE A 29 15.96 -0.37 -7.17
CA ILE A 29 17.17 -0.42 -6.33
C ILE A 29 17.72 -1.85 -6.24
N LEU A 30 16.88 -2.83 -5.93
CA LEU A 30 17.30 -4.22 -5.65
C LEU A 30 17.27 -5.12 -6.90
N PHE A 31 16.34 -4.89 -7.82
CA PHE A 31 16.10 -5.78 -8.96
C PHE A 31 16.51 -5.17 -10.31
N ARG A 32 17.31 -4.10 -10.28
CA ARG A 32 17.71 -3.30 -11.45
C ARG A 32 18.28 -4.10 -12.63
N ASN A 33 18.95 -5.21 -12.36
CA ASN A 33 19.56 -6.10 -13.36
C ASN A 33 18.95 -7.52 -13.38
N SER A 34 17.84 -7.72 -12.67
CA SER A 34 17.17 -9.03 -12.61
C SER A 34 16.00 -9.06 -13.58
N GLU A 35 15.74 -10.19 -14.23
CA GLU A 35 14.52 -10.40 -15.03
C GLU A 35 13.23 -10.37 -14.18
N PHE A 36 13.38 -10.41 -12.85
CA PHE A 36 12.29 -10.33 -11.90
C PHE A 36 11.93 -8.87 -11.60
N SER A 37 10.63 -8.58 -11.64
CA SER A 37 10.06 -7.33 -11.15
C SER A 37 8.92 -7.66 -10.20
N LEU A 38 8.94 -7.06 -9.00
CA LEU A 38 7.83 -7.09 -8.06
C LEU A 38 6.56 -6.55 -8.70
N GLN A 39 6.61 -5.64 -9.68
CA GLN A 39 5.42 -5.21 -10.42
C GLN A 39 4.82 -6.29 -11.32
N THR A 40 5.64 -7.11 -11.98
CA THR A 40 5.14 -8.18 -12.88
C THR A 40 4.77 -9.45 -12.13
N TRP A 41 5.13 -9.53 -10.85
CA TRP A 41 4.78 -10.66 -10.00
C TRP A 41 3.26 -10.80 -9.84
N SER A 42 2.72 -11.99 -10.13
CA SER A 42 1.28 -12.27 -10.10
C SER A 42 0.61 -11.95 -8.75
N TYR A 43 1.36 -11.98 -7.65
CA TYR A 43 0.85 -11.68 -6.31
C TYR A 43 1.07 -10.22 -5.86
N SER A 44 1.67 -9.37 -6.69
CA SER A 44 2.01 -7.99 -6.35
C SER A 44 0.80 -7.17 -5.90
N ASN A 45 -0.29 -7.23 -6.68
CA ASN A 45 -1.53 -6.54 -6.35
C ASN A 45 -2.14 -7.03 -5.03
N LEU A 46 -2.04 -8.34 -4.76
CA LEU A 46 -2.56 -8.96 -3.55
C LEU A 46 -1.71 -8.56 -2.33
N ALA A 47 -0.39 -8.49 -2.49
CA ALA A 47 0.53 -7.99 -1.47
C ALA A 47 0.26 -6.52 -1.15
N ILE A 48 0.14 -5.66 -2.17
CA ILE A 48 -0.18 -4.23 -2.00
C ILE A 48 -1.51 -4.05 -1.26
N PHE A 49 -2.54 -4.81 -1.67
CA PHE A 49 -3.86 -4.77 -1.03
C PHE A 49 -3.80 -5.19 0.45
N SER A 50 -3.06 -6.26 0.76
CA SER A 50 -2.91 -6.77 2.12
C SER A 50 -2.20 -5.77 3.03
N ILE A 51 -1.12 -5.15 2.54
CA ILE A 51 -0.38 -4.11 3.27
C ILE A 51 -1.26 -2.87 3.48
N ALA A 52 -2.00 -2.44 2.45
CA ALA A 52 -2.92 -1.32 2.55
C ALA A 52 -4.00 -1.55 3.62
N LEU A 53 -4.53 -2.78 3.71
CA LEU A 53 -5.48 -3.21 4.75
C LEU A 53 -4.88 -3.14 6.16
N VAL A 54 -3.64 -3.60 6.33
CA VAL A 54 -2.94 -3.54 7.63
C VAL A 54 -2.73 -2.08 8.05
N ILE A 55 -2.28 -1.22 7.14
CA ILE A 55 -2.09 0.21 7.39
C ILE A 55 -3.42 0.87 7.79
N LEU A 56 -4.49 0.57 7.06
CA LEU A 56 -5.84 1.06 7.38
C LEU A 56 -6.28 0.62 8.78
N TYR A 57 -6.11 -0.65 9.10
CA TYR A 57 -6.47 -1.22 10.41
C TYR A 57 -5.69 -0.54 11.54
N LEU A 58 -4.38 -0.38 11.39
CA LEU A 58 -3.53 0.31 12.36
C LEU A 58 -3.94 1.78 12.53
N TRP A 59 -4.27 2.46 11.43
CA TRP A 59 -4.76 3.84 11.47
C TRP A 59 -6.11 3.95 12.18
N ILE A 60 -7.07 3.07 11.88
CA ILE A 60 -8.38 3.05 12.56
C ILE A 60 -8.20 2.82 14.06
N LYS A 61 -7.32 1.89 14.46
CA LYS A 61 -7.02 1.61 15.87
C LYS A 61 -6.41 2.84 16.55
N LYS A 62 -5.44 3.49 15.91
CA LYS A 62 -4.79 4.71 16.42
C LYS A 62 -5.75 5.91 16.49
N SER A 63 -6.62 6.08 15.50
CA SER A 63 -7.58 7.20 15.44
C SER A 63 -8.77 7.04 16.39
N LYS A 64 -9.00 5.84 16.94
CA LYS A 64 -10.02 5.56 17.97
C LYS A 64 -9.47 5.67 19.40
N ALA A 65 -8.16 5.58 19.59
CA ALA A 65 -7.48 5.80 20.86
C ALA A 65 -7.30 7.30 21.11
#